data_AF-A0A397VTY0-F1
#
_entry.id   AF-A0A397VTY0-F1
#
_cell.length_a   1.000
_cell.length_b   1.000
_cell.length_c   1.000
_cell.angle_alpha   90.00
_cell.angle_beta   90.00
_cell.angle_gamma   90.00
#
_symmetry.space_group_name_H-M   'P 1'
#
loop_
_entity.id
_entity.type
_entity.pdbx_description
1 polymer ?
#
loop_
_entity_poly.entity_id
_entity_poly.type
_entity_poly.pdbx_seq_one_letter_code
_entity_poly.pdbx_strand_id
1 'polypeptide(L)'
;MSITKMQDGTGLGLSSCKSLVEINRGEIKEESQLGKGSKFWFTWNIEPLSIPSSLLKLQFDEINYIMKEKRILVIHRVESMRNAMLKYLKKIKKVDAFDTFGKGISAAKKLRGDDLSTG
;
A
#
# COMPACT_ATOMS: atom_id res chain seq x y z
N MET A 1 6.66 -21.28 -1.70
CA MET A 1 5.63 -21.44 -2.76
C MET A 1 5.08 -20.06 -3.08
N SER A 2 5.27 -19.60 -4.31
CA SER A 2 4.69 -18.33 -4.78
C SER A 2 3.21 -18.55 -5.13
N ILE A 3 2.34 -17.65 -4.67
CA ILE A 3 0.91 -17.58 -5.03
C ILE A 3 0.70 -17.26 -6.53
N THR A 4 1.76 -17.02 -7.30
CA THR A 4 1.70 -16.69 -8.73
C THR A 4 1.66 -17.89 -9.70
N LYS A 5 1.43 -19.12 -9.24
CA LYS A 5 1.20 -20.26 -10.14
C LYS A 5 -0.29 -20.60 -10.22
N MET A 6 -0.86 -20.36 -11.42
CA MET A 6 -2.15 -20.85 -11.91
C MET A 6 -3.40 -20.35 -11.16
N GLN A 7 -3.80 -19.12 -11.46
CA GLN A 7 -5.21 -18.90 -11.77
C GLN A 7 -5.27 -18.35 -13.19
N ASP A 8 -5.30 -19.25 -14.16
CA ASP A 8 -5.87 -18.93 -15.47
C ASP A 8 -7.26 -18.34 -15.18
N GLY A 9 -7.44 -17.07 -15.56
CA GLY A 9 -8.57 -16.28 -15.11
C GLY A 9 -9.88 -16.95 -15.50
N THR A 10 -10.65 -17.39 -14.52
CA THR A 10 -12.02 -17.92 -14.69
C THR A 10 -13.00 -16.89 -15.26
N GLY A 11 -12.54 -15.69 -15.65
CA GLY A 11 -13.37 -14.53 -15.97
C GLY A 11 -14.09 -13.93 -14.77
N LEU A 12 -13.98 -14.53 -13.58
CA LEU A 12 -14.81 -14.18 -12.43
C LEU A 12 -14.43 -12.85 -11.76
N GLY A 13 -13.16 -12.42 -11.86
CA GLY A 13 -12.68 -11.25 -11.13
C GLY A 13 -13.49 -9.99 -11.42
N LEU A 14 -13.72 -9.67 -12.69
CA LEU A 14 -14.45 -8.47 -13.09
C LEU A 14 -15.96 -8.61 -12.85
N SER A 15 -16.54 -9.80 -13.07
CA SER A 15 -17.95 -10.04 -12.76
C SER A 15 -18.23 -9.94 -11.26
N SER A 16 -17.34 -10.45 -10.40
CA SER A 16 -17.44 -10.31 -8.95
C SER A 16 -17.32 -8.84 -8.51
N CYS A 17 -16.38 -8.08 -9.08
CA CYS A 17 -16.27 -6.65 -8.84
C CYS A 17 -17.55 -5.91 -9.24
N LYS A 18 -18.11 -6.22 -10.42
CA LYS A 18 -19.36 -5.63 -10.90
C LYS A 18 -20.52 -5.91 -9.95
N SER A 19 -20.70 -7.17 -9.54
CA SER A 19 -21.75 -7.54 -8.58
C SER A 19 -21.62 -6.79 -7.25
N LEU A 20 -20.40 -6.68 -6.70
CA LEU A 20 -20.16 -5.95 -5.45
C LEU A 20 -20.52 -4.47 -5.57
N VAL A 21 -20.10 -3.83 -6.65
CA VAL A 21 -20.39 -2.42 -6.93
C VAL A 21 -21.89 -2.18 -7.10
N GLU A 22 -22.57 -3.04 -7.87
CA GLU A 22 -24.02 -2.94 -8.09
C GLU A 22 -24.84 -3.20 -6.82
N ILE A 23 -24.44 -4.14 -5.97
CA ILE A 23 -25.06 -4.36 -4.65
C ILE A 23 -24.94 -3.10 -3.78
N ASN A 24 -23.81 -2.39 -3.86
CA ASN A 24 -23.62 -1.10 -3.20
C ASN A 24 -24.29 0.08 -3.97
N ARG A 25 -25.06 -0.20 -5.03
CA ARG A 25 -25.73 0.79 -5.90
C ARG A 25 -24.76 1.73 -6.63
N GLY A 26 -23.51 1.32 -6.79
CA GLY A 26 -22.50 2.01 -7.59
C GLY A 26 -22.53 1.59 -9.06
N GLU A 27 -21.65 2.20 -9.84
CA GLU A 27 -21.41 1.90 -11.26
C GLU A 27 -19.94 1.54 -11.47
N ILE A 28 -19.63 0.60 -12.37
CA ILE A 28 -18.27 0.27 -12.80
C ILE A 28 -18.11 0.55 -14.31
N LYS A 29 -16.99 1.16 -14.71
CA LYS A 29 -16.70 1.57 -16.09
C LYS A 29 -15.27 1.20 -16.48
N GLU A 30 -15.03 1.06 -17.77
CA GLU A 30 -13.74 0.74 -18.35
C GLU A 30 -13.42 1.59 -19.61
N GLU A 31 -12.14 1.83 -19.83
CA GLU A 31 -11.56 2.38 -21.05
C GLU A 31 -10.37 1.49 -21.43
N SER A 32 -10.38 0.91 -22.64
CA SER A 32 -9.26 0.08 -23.11
C SER A 32 -8.91 0.40 -24.56
N GLN A 33 -7.61 0.42 -24.85
CA GLN A 33 -7.10 0.48 -26.21
C GLN A 33 -5.97 -0.53 -26.37
N LEU A 34 -6.04 -1.34 -27.43
CA LEU A 34 -5.03 -2.34 -27.75
C LEU A 34 -3.62 -1.70 -27.79
N GLY A 35 -2.67 -2.30 -27.08
CA GLY A 35 -1.30 -1.80 -26.97
C GLY A 35 -1.10 -0.58 -26.05
N LYS A 36 -2.16 0.00 -25.47
CA LYS A 36 -2.06 1.11 -24.50
C LYS A 36 -2.49 0.74 -23.08
N GLY A 37 -3.10 -0.43 -22.92
CA GLY A 37 -3.60 -0.93 -21.64
C GLY A 37 -5.07 -0.58 -21.40
N SER A 38 -5.53 -0.86 -20.18
CA SER A 38 -6.92 -0.67 -19.76
C SER A 38 -6.98 0.12 -18.45
N LYS A 39 -8.02 0.92 -18.30
CA LYS A 39 -8.34 1.68 -17.09
C LYS A 39 -9.74 1.31 -16.64
N PHE A 40 -9.89 1.03 -15.35
CA PHE A 40 -11.16 0.69 -14.71
C PHE A 40 -11.41 1.65 -13.54
N TRP A 41 -12.66 2.03 -13.32
CA TRP A 41 -13.07 2.81 -12.15
C TRP A 41 -14.50 2.49 -11.77
N PHE A 42 -14.86 2.78 -10.53
CA PHE A 42 -16.20 2.55 -10.03
C PHE A 42 -16.63 3.64 -9.04
N THR A 43 -17.93 3.76 -8.83
CA THR A 43 -18.51 4.56 -7.75
C THR A 43 -18.86 3.65 -6.57
N TRP A 44 -18.77 4.19 -5.36
CA TRP A 44 -19.11 3.48 -4.13
C TRP A 44 -19.92 4.41 -3.23
N ASN A 45 -21.15 4.03 -2.94
CA ASN A 45 -22.04 4.79 -2.08
C ASN A 45 -21.68 4.51 -0.63
N ILE A 46 -21.25 5.57 0.05
CA ILE A 46 -20.93 5.56 1.47
C ILE A 46 -21.90 6.49 2.19
N GLU A 47 -22.45 6.00 3.30
CA GLU A 47 -23.08 6.86 4.28
C GLU A 47 -22.00 7.25 5.30
N PRO A 48 -21.62 8.53 5.39
CA PRO A 48 -20.62 8.96 6.35
C PRO A 48 -21.19 8.74 7.76
N LEU A 49 -20.51 7.91 8.54
CA LEU A 49 -20.88 7.71 9.92
C LEU A 49 -20.61 9.01 10.69
N SER A 50 -21.64 9.55 11.35
CA SER A 50 -21.56 10.76 12.18
C SER A 50 -20.90 10.49 13.54
N ILE A 51 -19.71 9.88 13.53
CA ILE A 51 -18.87 9.81 14.72
C ILE A 51 -18.26 11.21 14.92
N PRO A 52 -18.32 11.78 16.14
CA PRO A 52 -17.57 12.99 16.45
C PRO A 52 -16.10 12.82 16.07
N SER A 53 -15.63 13.64 15.12
CA SER A 53 -14.27 13.55 14.60
C SER A 53 -13.20 13.66 15.70
N SER A 54 -13.55 14.24 16.85
CA SER A 54 -12.72 14.33 18.06
C SER A 54 -12.37 12.96 18.65
N LEU A 55 -13.31 12.00 18.69
CA LEU A 55 -13.07 10.65 19.23
C LEU A 55 -12.12 9.85 18.34
N LEU A 56 -12.29 9.96 17.02
CA LEU A 56 -11.38 9.33 16.05
C LEU A 56 -10.01 10.04 16.03
N LYS A 57 -9.99 11.37 16.15
CA LYS A 57 -8.73 12.14 16.15
C LYS A 57 -7.78 11.69 17.24
N LEU A 58 -8.23 11.53 18.49
CA LEU A 58 -7.33 11.26 19.61
C LEU A 58 -6.55 9.95 19.41
N GLN A 59 -7.21 8.88 18.97
CA GLN A 59 -6.57 7.58 18.79
C GLN A 59 -5.65 7.54 17.56
N PHE A 60 -6.07 8.17 16.46
CA PHE A 60 -5.26 8.22 15.25
C PHE A 60 -4.12 9.24 15.35
N ASP A 61 -4.30 10.36 16.05
CA ASP A 61 -3.28 11.40 16.19
C ASP A 61 -2.10 10.93 17.04
N GLU A 62 -2.32 10.14 18.09
CA GLU A 62 -1.25 9.58 18.91
C GLU A 62 -0.38 8.59 18.11
N ILE A 63 -1.02 7.63 17.43
CA ILE A 63 -0.32 6.67 16.54
C ILE A 63 0.39 7.42 15.40
N ASN A 64 -0.28 8.38 14.78
CA ASN A 64 0.30 9.19 13.71
C ASN A 64 1.48 10.02 14.22
N TYR A 65 1.42 10.58 15.43
CA TYR A 65 2.49 11.37 16.01
C TYR A 65 3.73 10.51 16.28
N ILE A 66 3.55 9.36 16.94
CA ILE A 66 4.63 8.40 17.19
C ILE A 66 5.27 7.98 15.86
N MET A 67 4.45 7.60 14.88
CA MET A 67 4.91 7.14 13.57
C MET A 67 5.57 8.26 12.75
N LYS A 68 5.08 9.50 12.84
CA LYS A 68 5.63 10.65 12.13
C LYS A 68 7.09 10.88 12.49
N GLU A 69 7.46 10.73 13.76
CA GLU A 69 8.83 10.96 14.22
C GLU A 69 9.81 9.81 13.94
N LYS A 70 9.32 8.64 13.51
CA LYS A 70 10.18 7.50 13.20
C LYS A 70 10.77 7.61 11.79
N ARG A 71 11.91 6.93 11.64
CA ARG A 71 12.45 6.56 10.35
C ARG A 71 12.06 5.11 10.06
N ILE A 72 11.47 4.86 8.90
CA ILE A 72 11.03 3.52 8.49
C ILE A 72 11.90 3.02 7.35
N LEU A 73 12.32 1.75 7.41
CA LEU A 73 13.00 1.06 6.33
C LEU A 73 12.09 -0.02 5.78
N VAL A 74 11.79 0.04 4.49
CA VAL A 74 10.96 -0.95 3.78
C VAL A 74 11.88 -1.87 2.99
N ILE A 75 11.77 -3.19 3.19
CA ILE A 75 12.50 -4.18 2.41
C ILE A 75 11.48 -5.03 1.66
N HIS A 76 11.43 -4.87 0.34
CA HIS A 76 10.50 -5.64 -0.48
C HIS A 76 11.04 -5.82 -1.90
N ARG A 77 11.04 -7.05 -2.42
CA ARG A 77 11.64 -7.37 -3.73
C ARG A 77 10.91 -6.76 -4.93
N VAL A 78 9.58 -6.65 -4.83
CA VAL A 78 8.73 -6.12 -5.92
C VAL A 78 8.68 -4.59 -5.85
N GLU A 79 9.05 -3.94 -6.94
CA GLU A 79 9.13 -2.48 -7.05
C GLU A 79 7.78 -1.79 -6.90
N SER A 80 6.73 -2.30 -7.57
CA SER A 80 5.39 -1.72 -7.48
C SER A 80 4.88 -1.66 -6.02
N MET A 81 5.17 -2.70 -5.22
CA MET A 81 4.83 -2.73 -3.80
C MET A 81 5.67 -1.74 -2.99
N ARG A 82 6.97 -1.59 -3.27
CA ARG A 82 7.79 -0.53 -2.64
C ARG A 82 7.23 0.85 -2.95
N ASN A 83 6.87 1.12 -4.20
CA ASN A 83 6.33 2.41 -4.64
C ASN A 83 4.97 2.69 -3.97
N ALA A 84 4.10 1.68 -3.86
CA ALA A 84 2.85 1.79 -3.12
C ALA A 84 3.10 2.11 -1.63
N MET A 85 3.99 1.39 -0.96
CA MET A 85 4.34 1.62 0.45
C MET A 85 4.92 3.03 0.66
N LEU A 86 5.83 3.48 -0.21
CA LEU A 86 6.36 4.84 -0.19
C LEU A 86 5.25 5.89 -0.32
N LYS A 87 4.24 5.62 -1.16
CA LYS A 87 3.08 6.51 -1.33
C LYS A 87 2.21 6.59 -0.08
N TYR A 88 1.98 5.47 0.61
CA TYR A 88 1.20 5.44 1.86
C TYR A 88 1.94 6.10 3.04
N LEU A 89 3.27 5.96 3.10
CA LEU A 89 4.09 6.45 4.21
C LEU A 89 4.63 7.88 4.02
N LYS A 90 4.13 8.65 3.03
CA LYS A 90 4.60 10.02 2.71
C LYS A 90 4.58 11.01 3.86
N LYS A 91 3.72 10.80 4.86
CA LYS A 91 3.57 11.71 6.01
C LYS A 91 4.58 11.46 7.13
N ILE A 92 5.45 10.47 6.98
CA ILE A 92 6.45 10.07 7.98
C ILE A 92 7.76 10.81 7.70
N LYS A 93 8.49 11.19 8.76
CA LYS A 93 9.72 11.99 8.71
C LYS A 93 10.74 11.47 7.71
N LYS A 94 10.94 10.15 7.64
CA LYS A 94 11.82 9.53 6.65
C LYS A 94 11.46 8.08 6.37
N VAL A 95 11.39 7.74 5.09
CA VAL A 95 11.17 6.37 4.62
C VAL A 95 12.21 6.03 3.55
N ASP A 96 12.97 4.98 3.76
CA ASP A 96 13.91 4.44 2.78
C ASP A 96 13.42 3.06 2.33
N ALA A 97 13.52 2.74 1.05
CA ALA A 97 13.06 1.46 0.50
C ALA A 97 14.19 0.71 -0.20
N PHE A 98 14.26 -0.60 0.03
CA PHE A 98 15.31 -1.48 -0.47
C PHE A 98 14.70 -2.71 -1.15
N ASP A 99 15.30 -3.11 -2.27
CA ASP A 99 14.92 -4.28 -3.06
C ASP A 99 15.39 -5.60 -2.42
N THR A 100 16.36 -5.54 -1.51
CA THR A 100 17.09 -6.69 -0.99
C THR A 100 17.33 -6.55 0.51
N PHE A 101 17.33 -7.70 1.19
CA PHE A 101 17.60 -7.78 2.62
C PHE A 101 18.97 -7.22 3.00
N GLY A 102 20.02 -7.57 2.23
CA GLY A 102 21.39 -7.11 2.50
C GLY A 102 21.54 -5.59 2.51
N LYS A 103 20.98 -4.90 1.50
CA LYS A 103 20.99 -3.42 1.45
C LYS A 103 20.22 -2.82 2.63
N GLY A 104 19.06 -3.37 2.95
CA GLY A 104 18.23 -2.89 4.06
C GLY A 104 18.88 -3.08 5.43
N ILE A 105 19.49 -4.25 5.70
CA ILE A 105 20.21 -4.50 6.96
C ILE A 105 21.47 -3.64 7.05
N SER A 106 22.24 -3.49 5.97
CA SER A 106 23.41 -2.62 5.96
C SER A 106 23.02 -1.18 6.30
N ALA A 107 21.94 -0.67 5.72
CA ALA A 107 21.40 0.64 6.06
C ALA A 107 20.97 0.72 7.54
N ALA A 108 20.28 -0.31 8.06
CA ALA A 108 19.87 -0.34 9.47
C ALA A 108 21.05 -0.31 10.45
N LYS A 109 22.12 -1.09 10.19
CA LYS A 109 23.34 -1.11 11.01
C LYS A 109 24.03 0.25 11.04
N LYS A 110 24.23 0.86 9.87
CA LYS A 110 24.81 2.21 9.74
C LYS A 110 24.04 3.26 10.57
N LEU A 111 22.71 3.13 10.64
CA LEU A 111 21.86 4.05 11.40
C LEU A 111 21.89 3.83 12.91
N ARG A 112 22.21 2.61 13.36
CA ARG A 112 22.36 2.30 14.79
C ARG A 112 23.73 2.70 15.35
N GLY A 113 24.68 3.07 14.50
CA GLY A 113 26.07 3.31 14.92
C GLY A 113 26.85 2.01 15.14
N ASP A 114 26.29 0.87 14.72
CA ASP A 114 26.99 -0.41 14.68
C ASP A 114 27.92 -0.38 13.46
N ASP A 115 29.02 0.37 13.56
CA ASP A 115 30.08 0.36 12.57
C ASP A 115 30.66 -1.06 12.54
N LEU A 116 30.72 -1.65 11.35
CA LEU A 116 31.36 -2.94 11.14
C LEU A 116 32.87 -2.71 11.14
N SER A 117 33.43 -2.38 12.30
CA SER A 117 34.80 -2.72 12.63
C SER A 117 34.80 -4.14 13.18
N THR A 118 34.89 -5.13 12.29
CA THR A 118 35.44 -6.46 12.61
C THR A 118 35.62 -7.27 11.34
N GLY A 119 36.88 -7.44 10.93
CA GLY A 119 37.34 -8.42 9.94
C GLY A 119 38.00 -7.80 8.73
#